data_AF-A0A645HU91-F1
#
_entry.id   AF-A0A645HU91-F1
#
_cell.length_a   1.000
_cell.length_b   1.000
_cell.length_c   1.000
_cell.angle_alpha   90.00
_cell.angle_beta   90.00
_cell.angle_gamma   90.00
#
_symmetry.space_group_name_H-M   'P 1'
#
loop_
_entity.id
_entity.type
_entity.pdbx_description
1 polymer ?
#
loop_
_entity_poly.entity_id
_entity_poly.type
_entity_poly.pdbx_seq_one_letter_code
_entity_poly.pdbx_strand_id
1 'polypeptide(L)' 'MGKIAKDQVEYLMARGLTEEEAVGMIIRGFLDVGIRGIPEELKNEIEDTIAQTALGM' A
#
# COMPACT_ATOMS: atom_id res chain seq x y z
N MET A 1 -8.84 13.91 -10.50
CA MET A 1 -8.94 13.42 -9.12
C MET A 1 -7.79 12.45 -8.92
N GLY A 2 -6.64 12.90 -8.39
CA GLY A 2 -5.42 12.07 -8.39
C GLY A 2 -4.16 12.85 -7.99
N LYS A 3 -4.29 13.82 -7.08
CA LYS A 3 -3.15 14.54 -6.50
C LYS A 3 -3.30 14.51 -5.00
N ILE A 4 -2.92 13.41 -4.36
CA ILE A 4 -2.57 13.34 -2.94
C ILE A 4 -1.76 12.06 -2.76
N ALA A 5 -0.51 12.28 -2.37
CA ALA A 5 0.33 11.35 -1.61
C ALA A 5 1.63 12.05 -1.23
N LYS A 6 2.06 13.10 -1.95
CA LYS A 6 3.34 13.79 -1.69
C LYS A 6 3.52 14.22 -0.24
N ASP A 7 2.56 14.95 0.34
CA ASP A 7 2.63 15.38 1.74
C ASP A 7 2.64 14.21 2.73
N GLN A 8 1.96 13.10 2.40
CA GLN A 8 1.91 11.89 3.23
C GLN A 8 3.21 11.09 3.14
N VAL A 9 3.80 11.00 1.94
CA VAL A 9 5.11 10.40 1.70
C VAL A 9 6.17 11.21 2.42
N GLU A 10 6.17 12.54 2.28
CA GLU A 10 7.09 13.44 2.97
C GLU A 10 6.97 13.34 4.50
N TYR A 11 5.74 13.21 5.03
CA TYR A 11 5.52 12.99 6.45
C TYR A 11 6.13 11.67 6.94
N LEU A 12 5.93 10.58 6.20
CA LEU A 12 6.48 9.26 6.55
C LEU A 12 8.01 9.25 6.43
N MET A 13 8.57 9.91 5.40
CA MET A 13 10.01 10.06 5.25
C MET A 13 10.64 10.88 6.39
N ALA A 14 9.96 11.95 6.84
CA ALA A 14 10.38 12.72 8.01
C ALA A 14 10.42 11.90 9.31
N ARG A 15 9.72 10.75 9.34
CA ARG A 15 9.73 9.79 10.45
C ARG A 15 10.79 8.68 10.28
N GLY A 16 11.64 8.78 9.26
CA GLY A 16 12.76 7.87 9.02
C GLY A 16 12.47 6.71 8.08
N LEU A 17 11.32 6.71 7.40
CA LEU A 17 11.02 5.74 6.34
C LEU A 17 11.68 6.17 5.03
N THR A 18 12.07 5.22 4.20
CA THR A 18 12.43 5.49 2.81
C THR A 18 11.19 5.86 1.99
N GLU A 19 11.39 6.49 0.84
CA GLU A 19 10.30 6.83 -0.08
C GLU A 19 9.51 5.56 -0.50
N GLU A 20 10.21 4.47 -0.77
CA GLU A 20 9.62 3.19 -1.14
C GLU A 20 8.75 2.60 -0.02
N GLU A 21 9.24 2.61 1.22
CA GLU A 21 8.47 2.16 2.39
C GLU A 21 7.24 3.03 2.64
N ALA A 22 7.39 4.36 2.50
CA ALA A 22 6.31 5.32 2.66
C ALA A 22 5.21 5.12 1.62
N VAL A 23 5.59 4.96 0.35
CA VAL A 23 4.66 4.69 -0.76
C VAL A 23 3.98 3.33 -0.56
N GLY A 24 4.73 2.28 -0.21
CA GLY A 24 4.18 0.95 0.06
C GLY A 24 3.16 0.96 1.20
N MET A 25 3.41 1.72 2.27
CA MET A 25 2.48 1.85 3.39
C MET A 25 1.16 2.54 2.99
N ILE A 26 1.25 3.60 2.18
CA ILE A 26 0.07 4.32 1.67
C ILE A 26 -0.77 3.41 0.75
N ILE A 27 -0.12 2.68 -0.16
CA ILE A 27 -0.79 1.75 -1.07
C ILE A 27 -1.48 0.63 -0.29
N ARG A 28 -0.80 0.01 0.69
CA ARG A 28 -1.40 -1.04 1.54
C ARG A 28 -2.60 -0.53 2.31
N GLY A 29 -2.50 0.65 2.94
CA GLY A 29 -3.62 1.25 3.67
C GLY A 29 -4.82 1.55 2.76
N PHE A 30 -4.58 1.95 1.51
CA PHE A 30 -5.64 2.14 0.52
C PHE A 30 -6.32 0.83 0.12
N LEU A 31 -5.54 -0.22 -0.11
CA LEU A 31 -6.05 -1.53 -0.51
C LEU A 31 -6.81 -2.22 0.64
N ASP A 32 -6.31 -2.16 1.88
CA ASP A 32 -6.99 -2.73 3.05
C ASP A 32 -8.36 -2.09 3.31
N VAL A 33 -8.50 -0.78 3.06
CA VAL A 33 -9.80 -0.09 3.15
C VAL A 33 -10.81 -0.64 2.15
N GLY A 34 -10.37 -1.07 0.96
CA GLY A 34 -11.20 -1.67 -0.08
C GLY A 34 -11.53 -3.15 0.13
N ILE A 35 -10.75 -3.86 0.95
CA ILE A 35 -10.89 -5.32 1.18
C ILE A 35 -11.78 -5.64 2.39
N ARG A 36 -12.24 -4.63 3.15
CA ARG A 36 -13.19 -4.83 4.26
C ARG A 36 -14.54 -5.38 3.74
N GLY A 37 -14.80 -6.66 3.99
CA GLY A 37 -16.04 -7.36 3.63
C GLY A 37 -15.86 -8.56 2.68
N ILE A 38 -14.64 -8.84 2.26
CA ILE A 38 -14.30 -9.98 1.40
C ILE A 38 -13.79 -11.13 2.29
N PRO A 39 -14.18 -12.40 2.06
CA PRO A 39 -13.65 -13.56 2.80
C PRO A 39 -12.12 -13.60 2.84
N GLU A 40 -11.56 -14.04 3.97
CA GLU A 40 -10.11 -14.04 4.26
C GLU A 40 -9.27 -14.73 3.15
N GLU A 41 -9.85 -15.75 2.49
CA GLU A 41 -9.22 -16.47 1.38
C GLU A 41 -8.92 -15.56 0.18
N LEU A 42 -9.86 -14.67 -0.19
CA LEU A 42 -9.68 -13.71 -1.29
C LEU A 42 -8.76 -12.55 -0.89
N LYS A 43 -8.73 -12.18 0.39
CA LYS A 43 -7.79 -11.18 0.91
C LYS A 43 -6.34 -11.66 0.74
N ASN A 44 -6.07 -12.92 1.08
CA ASN A 44 -4.74 -13.49 0.94
C ASN A 44 -4.27 -13.54 -0.52
N GLU A 45 -5.16 -13.90 -1.46
CA GLU A 45 -4.84 -13.95 -2.89
C GLU A 45 -4.52 -12.56 -3.47
N ILE A 46 -5.25 -11.53 -3.02
CA ILE A 46 -4.97 -10.13 -3.39
C ILE A 46 -3.62 -9.67 -2.82
N GLU A 47 -3.36 -9.93 -1.54
CA GLU A 47 -2.07 -9.61 -0.90
C GLU A 47 -0.89 -10.32 -1.59
N ASP A 48 -1.04 -11.59 -1.95
CA ASP A 48 -0.02 -12.34 -2.70
C ASP A 48 0.22 -11.72 -4.08
N THR A 49 -0.84 -11.33 -4.79
CA THR A 49 -0.73 -10.67 -6.10
C THR A 49 -0.05 -9.31 -6.00
N ILE A 50 -0.39 -8.52 -4.96
CA ILE A 50 0.25 -7.22 -4.68
C ILE A 50 1.74 -7.44 -4.35
N ALA A 51 2.05 -8.45 -3.54
CA ALA A 51 3.43 -8.78 -3.18
C ALA A 51 4.25 -9.19 -4.41
N GLN A 52 3.71 -10.00 -5.30
CA GLN A 52 4.37 -10.40 -6.55
C GLN A 52 4.60 -9.20 -7.48
N THR A 53 3.60 -8.34 -7.64
CA THR A 53 3.70 -7.14 -8.50
C THR A 53 4.69 -6.11 -7.93
N ALA A 54 4.75 -5.97 -6.60
CA ALA A 54 5.70 -5.08 -5.94
C ALA A 54 7.15 -5.61 -5.98
N LEU A 55 7.35 -6.93 -6.09
CA LEU A 55 8.65 -7.57 -6.23
C LEU A 55 9.15 -7.68 -7.69
N GLY A 56 8.34 -7.26 -8.67
CA GLY A 56 8.75 -7.22 -10.07
C GLY A 56 9.02 -8.61 -10.69
N MET A 57 8.23 -9.61 -10.32
CA MET A 57 8.12 -10.87 -11.06
C MET A 57 6.86 -10.89 -11.92
#